data_AF-A0A1F4RF55-F1
#
_entry.id   AF-A0A1F4RF55-F1
#
_cell.length_a   1.000
_cell.length_b   1.000
_cell.length_c   1.000
_cell.angle_alpha   90.00
_cell.angle_beta   90.00
_cell.angle_gamma   90.00
#
_symmetry.space_group_name_H-M   'P 1'
#
loop_
_entity.id
_entity.type
_entity.pdbx_description
1 polymer ?
#
loop_
_entity_poly.entity_id
_entity_poly.type
_entity_poly.pdbx_seq_one_letter_code
_entity_poly.pdbx_strand_id
1 'polypeptide(L)'
;MLFAPEKAILVGVQLTETKHIPLEESMQELTRLAETAGAEVVGQLTQNRPKPDLKYFIGSGKLDEIKAAIAAYNANMVILDNNISAAQNRNLEEALEVKVVDRTEIILDIFAQHASSHEGKLQVELAQSSFLLTRLIGHGVAMSRLGGGIGTRGPGETKLEQDRRYIRKRISELKKEIEKLRKERSVRRDKRRKSNIPTIAIVGYTNSGKSTLLNALAKSDVLTQDQLFATLDPTVRRVTLPNHKIVLMSDTVGFIQKLPHQLIAAFRATLEEVSEADLLLHVVDASHPYREDQINAVLTVLEELKCGTKPMITVFNKSDKLTRKISGELLKKHEPSVVISALHKSGLDKLVTIFSQLLRQPA
;
A
#
# COMPACT_ATOMS: atom_id res chain seq x y z
N MET A 1 10.51 -25.02 -10.54
CA MET A 1 10.61 -24.35 -11.85
C MET A 1 10.76 -22.88 -11.58
N LEU A 2 11.93 -22.29 -11.85
CA LEU A 2 12.11 -20.85 -11.80
C LEU A 2 11.44 -20.28 -13.05
N PHE A 3 10.26 -19.70 -12.91
CA PHE A 3 9.66 -18.91 -13.99
C PHE A 3 10.61 -17.76 -14.29
N ALA A 4 10.92 -17.54 -15.57
CA ALA A 4 11.67 -16.35 -15.98
C ALA A 4 10.89 -15.09 -15.52
N PRO A 5 11.58 -14.05 -15.02
CA PRO A 5 10.90 -12.84 -14.56
C PRO A 5 10.09 -12.22 -15.70
N GLU A 6 8.87 -11.77 -15.39
CA GLU A 6 8.02 -11.10 -16.37
C GLU A 6 8.65 -9.76 -16.76
N LYS A 7 8.87 -9.53 -18.06
CA LYS A 7 9.46 -8.30 -18.59
C LYS A 7 8.35 -7.28 -18.78
N ALA A 8 8.43 -6.20 -18.00
CA ALA A 8 7.38 -5.20 -17.92
C ALA A 8 7.79 -3.86 -18.52
N ILE A 9 6.86 -3.25 -19.24
CA ILE A 9 6.93 -1.84 -19.65
C ILE A 9 6.00 -1.03 -18.73
N LEU A 10 6.55 0.01 -18.11
CA LEU A 10 5.77 0.91 -17.26
C LEU A 10 5.17 2.04 -18.08
N VAL A 11 3.91 2.37 -17.82
CA VAL A 11 3.18 3.43 -18.51
C VAL A 11 2.56 4.38 -17.50
N GLY A 12 2.98 5.65 -17.53
CA GLY A 12 2.46 6.71 -16.67
C GLY A 12 1.66 7.74 -17.45
N VAL A 13 0.47 8.09 -16.96
CA VAL A 13 -0.33 9.17 -17.56
C VAL A 13 -0.55 10.29 -16.54
N GLN A 14 0.00 11.47 -16.83
CA GLN A 14 -0.29 12.66 -16.04
C GLN A 14 -1.55 13.32 -16.58
N LEU A 15 -2.57 13.42 -15.70
CA LEU A 15 -3.79 14.18 -15.98
C LEU A 15 -3.60 15.63 -15.51
N THR A 16 -4.02 16.61 -16.33
CA THR A 16 -3.81 18.04 -16.04
C THR A 16 -4.49 18.52 -14.75
N GLU A 17 -5.54 17.83 -14.28
CA GLU A 17 -6.29 18.18 -13.07
C GLU A 17 -5.69 17.61 -11.77
N THR A 18 -4.72 16.69 -11.84
CA THR A 18 -4.15 16.08 -10.63
C THR A 18 -3.02 16.93 -10.02
N LYS A 19 -3.34 17.66 -8.95
CA LYS A 19 -2.37 18.30 -8.05
C LYS A 19 -1.79 17.28 -7.07
N HIS A 20 -0.90 16.41 -7.54
CA HIS A 20 -0.15 15.50 -6.68
C HIS A 20 1.29 15.40 -7.14
N ILE A 21 2.08 14.70 -6.32
CA ILE A 21 3.48 14.31 -6.51
C ILE A 21 3.81 14.11 -8.01
N PRO A 22 4.94 14.65 -8.52
CA PRO A 22 5.25 14.62 -9.95
C PRO A 22 5.19 13.21 -10.55
N LEU A 23 4.82 13.12 -11.83
CA LEU A 23 4.73 11.83 -12.53
C LEU A 23 6.03 11.02 -12.39
N GLU A 24 7.18 11.69 -12.45
CA GLU A 24 8.50 11.08 -12.30
C GLU A 24 8.63 10.29 -11.00
N GLU A 25 8.17 10.85 -9.88
CA GLU A 25 8.19 10.19 -8.57
C GLU A 25 7.21 9.02 -8.50
N SER A 26 6.01 9.18 -9.08
CA SER A 26 5.03 8.09 -9.18
C SER A 26 5.57 6.93 -10.01
N MET A 27 6.30 7.22 -11.10
CA MET A 27 6.95 6.22 -11.95
C MET A 27 8.14 5.54 -11.27
N GLN A 28 8.94 6.28 -10.50
CA GLN A 28 10.00 5.68 -9.68
C GLN A 28 9.41 4.75 -8.60
N GLU A 29 8.31 5.14 -7.97
CA GLU A 29 7.60 4.26 -7.03
C GLU A 29 7.01 3.04 -7.74
N LEU A 30 6.41 3.22 -8.92
CA LEU A 30 5.88 2.12 -9.74
C LEU A 30 6.99 1.14 -10.14
N THR A 31 8.19 1.64 -10.44
CA THR A 31 9.38 0.82 -10.72
C THR A 31 9.70 -0.05 -9.52
N ARG A 32 9.79 0.54 -8.32
CA ARG A 32 10.02 -0.21 -7.09
C ARG A 32 8.91 -1.22 -6.79
N LEU A 33 7.65 -0.89 -7.10
CA LEU A 33 6.52 -1.82 -6.96
C LEU A 33 6.68 -3.01 -7.92
N ALA A 34 6.97 -2.76 -9.20
CA ALA A 34 7.17 -3.80 -10.19
C ALA A 34 8.34 -4.73 -9.83
N GLU A 35 9.48 -4.16 -9.44
CA GLU A 35 10.66 -4.92 -9.01
C GLU A 35 10.37 -5.76 -7.75
N THR A 36 9.66 -5.18 -6.77
CA THR A 36 9.25 -5.91 -5.55
C THR A 36 8.30 -7.07 -5.88
N ALA A 37 7.43 -6.91 -6.87
CA ALA A 37 6.54 -7.98 -7.34
C ALA A 37 7.28 -9.08 -8.14
N GLY A 38 8.55 -8.86 -8.49
CA GLY A 38 9.37 -9.80 -9.26
C GLY A 38 9.38 -9.55 -10.77
N ALA A 39 8.87 -8.41 -11.24
CA ALA A 39 8.93 -8.02 -12.66
C ALA A 39 10.26 -7.33 -13.00
N GLU A 40 10.78 -7.61 -14.20
CA GLU A 40 11.95 -6.95 -14.77
C GLU A 40 11.48 -5.73 -15.59
N VAL A 41 11.79 -4.52 -15.12
CA VAL A 41 11.40 -3.29 -15.82
C VAL A 41 12.33 -3.04 -17.00
N VAL A 42 11.82 -3.22 -18.22
CA VAL A 42 12.61 -3.08 -19.47
C VAL A 42 12.41 -1.75 -20.18
N GLY A 43 11.42 -0.96 -19.76
CA GLY A 43 11.17 0.36 -20.35
C GLY A 43 10.10 1.15 -19.59
N GLN A 44 10.12 2.47 -19.79
CA GLN A 44 9.13 3.38 -19.22
C GLN A 44 8.65 4.36 -20.27
N LEU A 45 7.34 4.58 -20.33
CA LEU A 45 6.70 5.50 -21.25
C LEU A 45 5.75 6.40 -20.48
N THR A 46 5.83 7.70 -20.72
CA THR A 46 4.96 8.68 -20.07
C THR A 46 4.14 9.46 -21.10
N GLN A 47 2.93 9.88 -20.70
CA GLN A 47 2.06 10.72 -21.52
C GLN A 47 1.39 11.79 -20.67
N ASN A 48 1.45 13.04 -21.13
CA ASN A 48 0.65 14.13 -20.55
C ASN A 48 -0.66 14.27 -21.33
N ARG A 49 -1.79 14.28 -20.62
CA ARG A 49 -3.12 14.46 -21.23
C ARG A 49 -4.03 15.31 -20.35
N PRO A 50 -4.96 16.09 -20.94
CA PRO A 50 -5.98 16.80 -20.17
C PRO A 50 -6.99 15.84 -19.55
N LYS A 51 -7.42 14.83 -20.30
CA LYS A 51 -8.43 13.84 -19.88
C LYS A 51 -8.04 12.44 -20.34
N PRO A 52 -8.43 11.41 -19.57
CA PRO A 52 -8.21 10.02 -19.97
C PRO A 52 -9.00 9.69 -21.23
N ASP A 53 -8.42 8.85 -22.09
CA ASP A 53 -9.16 8.30 -23.23
C ASP A 53 -10.23 7.30 -22.75
N LEU A 54 -11.44 7.40 -23.29
CA LEU A 54 -12.55 6.54 -22.87
C LEU A 54 -12.31 5.06 -23.22
N LYS A 55 -11.58 4.78 -24.30
CA LYS A 55 -11.35 3.42 -24.80
C LYS A 55 -10.10 2.78 -24.21
N TYR A 56 -8.98 3.49 -24.21
CA TYR A 56 -7.68 2.93 -23.82
C TYR A 56 -7.02 3.62 -22.62
N PHE A 57 -7.63 4.67 -22.07
CA PHE A 57 -7.02 5.57 -21.07
C PHE A 57 -5.84 6.41 -21.62
N ILE A 58 -4.98 5.81 -22.44
CA ILE A 58 -3.89 6.42 -23.22
C ILE A 58 -4.35 6.84 -24.63
N GLY A 59 -3.54 7.66 -25.30
CA GLY A 59 -3.77 8.03 -26.70
C GLY A 59 -3.38 6.94 -27.71
N SER A 60 -3.98 6.95 -28.90
CA SER A 60 -3.65 6.02 -29.99
C SER A 60 -2.17 6.03 -30.37
N GLY A 61 -1.55 7.20 -30.54
CA GLY A 61 -0.12 7.26 -30.83
C GLY A 61 0.75 6.64 -29.74
N LYS A 62 0.36 6.79 -28.46
CA LYS A 62 1.07 6.16 -27.34
C LYS A 62 0.84 4.65 -27.30
N LEU A 63 -0.35 4.18 -27.71
CA LEU A 63 -0.62 2.75 -27.87
C LEU A 63 0.33 2.13 -28.89
N ASP A 64 0.56 2.79 -30.03
CA ASP A 64 1.48 2.30 -31.06
C ASP A 64 2.95 2.33 -30.58
N GLU A 65 3.36 3.36 -29.83
CA GLU A 65 4.67 3.41 -29.18
C GLU A 65 4.86 2.24 -28.19
N ILE A 66 3.83 1.90 -27.41
CA ILE A 66 3.88 0.77 -26.47
C ILE A 66 4.03 -0.54 -27.24
N LYS A 67 3.28 -0.74 -28.34
CA LYS A 67 3.44 -1.94 -29.19
C LYS A 67 4.85 -2.07 -29.74
N ALA A 68 5.42 -0.98 -30.23
CA ALA A 68 6.80 -0.96 -30.72
C ALA A 68 7.79 -1.31 -29.60
N ALA A 69 7.60 -0.78 -28.40
CA ALA A 69 8.44 -1.10 -27.24
C ALA A 69 8.28 -2.58 -26.81
N ILE A 70 7.06 -3.12 -26.81
CA ILE A 70 6.80 -4.54 -26.53
C ILE A 70 7.62 -5.43 -27.47
N ALA A 71 7.57 -5.15 -28.77
CA ALA A 71 8.32 -5.89 -29.77
C ALA A 71 9.84 -5.72 -29.62
N ALA A 72 10.30 -4.49 -29.34
CA ALA A 72 11.74 -4.20 -29.21
C ALA A 72 12.38 -4.87 -27.99
N TYR A 73 11.68 -4.89 -26.85
CA TYR A 73 12.21 -5.41 -25.59
C TYR A 73 11.75 -6.84 -25.28
N ASN A 74 10.90 -7.44 -26.13
CA ASN A 74 10.19 -8.69 -25.86
C ASN A 74 9.50 -8.68 -24.50
N ALA A 75 8.80 -7.58 -24.20
CA ALA A 75 8.03 -7.44 -22.97
C ALA A 75 6.78 -8.32 -23.05
N ASN A 76 6.41 -8.94 -21.94
CA ASN A 76 5.19 -9.77 -21.84
C ASN A 76 4.14 -9.17 -20.89
N MET A 77 4.44 -8.00 -20.32
CA MET A 77 3.55 -7.28 -19.42
C MET A 77 3.63 -5.76 -19.66
N VAL A 78 2.49 -5.09 -19.53
CA VAL A 78 2.41 -3.64 -19.41
C VAL A 78 1.79 -3.26 -18.07
N ILE A 79 2.44 -2.34 -17.37
CA ILE A 79 2.04 -1.88 -16.05
C ILE A 79 1.62 -0.42 -16.15
N LEU A 80 0.37 -0.10 -15.79
CA LEU A 80 -0.11 1.28 -15.74
C LEU A 80 -0.05 1.85 -14.32
N ASP A 81 0.49 3.06 -14.18
CA ASP A 81 0.50 3.80 -12.91
C ASP A 81 -0.91 4.20 -12.45
N ASN A 82 -1.83 4.39 -13.39
CA ASN A 82 -3.18 4.84 -13.13
C ASN A 82 -4.15 3.64 -13.09
N ASN A 83 -5.15 3.74 -12.22
CA ASN A 83 -6.25 2.78 -12.20
C ASN A 83 -7.10 2.94 -13.48
N ILE A 84 -7.40 1.82 -14.12
CA ILE A 84 -8.19 1.77 -15.35
C ILE A 84 -9.48 0.96 -15.14
N SER A 85 -10.50 1.28 -15.93
CA SER A 85 -11.75 0.52 -15.91
C SER A 85 -11.58 -0.86 -16.54
N ALA A 86 -12.48 -1.79 -16.21
CA ALA A 86 -12.50 -3.13 -16.79
C ALA A 86 -12.58 -3.15 -18.33
N ALA A 87 -13.29 -2.18 -18.91
CA ALA A 87 -13.40 -2.03 -20.36
C ALA A 87 -12.08 -1.55 -20.97
N GLN A 88 -11.43 -0.55 -20.35
CA GLN A 88 -10.13 -0.05 -20.80
C GLN A 88 -9.05 -1.12 -20.71
N ASN A 89 -8.99 -1.86 -19.59
CA ASN A 89 -8.02 -2.95 -19.42
C ASN A 89 -8.14 -3.97 -20.55
N ARG A 90 -9.35 -4.48 -20.80
CA ARG A 90 -9.59 -5.44 -21.89
C ARG A 90 -9.22 -4.89 -23.27
N ASN A 91 -9.63 -3.65 -23.57
CA ASN A 91 -9.29 -3.04 -24.85
C ASN A 91 -7.78 -2.91 -25.03
N LEU A 92 -7.03 -2.65 -23.95
CA LEU A 92 -5.57 -2.62 -23.96
C LEU A 92 -4.99 -4.01 -24.14
N GLU A 93 -5.46 -5.03 -23.41
CA GLU A 93 -5.00 -6.42 -23.58
C GLU A 93 -5.25 -6.94 -25.00
N GLU A 94 -6.44 -6.71 -25.56
CA GLU A 94 -6.78 -7.08 -26.94
C GLU A 94 -5.92 -6.33 -27.95
N ALA A 95 -5.58 -5.07 -27.70
CA ALA A 95 -4.79 -4.29 -28.64
C ALA A 95 -3.28 -4.59 -28.55
N LEU A 96 -2.77 -4.87 -27.35
CA LEU A 96 -1.34 -5.05 -27.07
C LEU A 96 -0.90 -6.51 -27.09
N GLU A 97 -1.84 -7.46 -27.02
CA GLU A 97 -1.61 -8.91 -26.99
C GLU A 97 -0.70 -9.39 -25.83
N VAL A 98 -0.60 -8.59 -24.78
CA VAL A 98 0.16 -8.87 -23.55
C VAL A 98 -0.68 -8.58 -22.32
N LYS A 99 -0.27 -9.12 -21.17
CA LYS A 99 -0.95 -8.91 -19.88
C LYS A 99 -0.89 -7.43 -19.49
N VAL A 100 -2.04 -6.84 -19.16
CA VAL A 100 -2.11 -5.43 -18.74
C VAL A 100 -2.53 -5.34 -17.28
N VAL A 101 -1.62 -4.84 -16.45
CA VAL A 101 -1.77 -4.74 -15.01
C VAL A 101 -1.85 -3.26 -14.63
N ASP A 102 -2.75 -2.93 -13.70
CA ASP A 102 -2.79 -1.58 -13.13
C ASP A 102 -2.07 -1.52 -11.78
N ARG A 103 -1.86 -0.30 -11.30
CA ARG A 103 -1.20 -0.07 -10.01
C ARG A 103 -1.87 -0.82 -8.86
N THR A 104 -3.20 -0.90 -8.83
CA THR A 104 -3.93 -1.61 -7.77
C THR A 104 -3.60 -3.10 -7.75
N GLU A 105 -3.56 -3.71 -8.93
CA GLU A 105 -3.28 -5.13 -9.11
C GLU A 105 -1.85 -5.50 -8.70
N ILE A 106 -0.85 -4.68 -9.04
CA ILE A 106 0.54 -4.91 -8.56
C ILE A 106 0.62 -4.84 -7.04
N ILE A 107 -0.02 -3.84 -6.43
CA ILE A 107 -0.01 -3.69 -4.97
C ILE A 107 -0.62 -4.94 -4.31
N LEU A 108 -1.73 -5.46 -4.85
CA LEU A 108 -2.36 -6.70 -4.38
C LEU A 108 -1.44 -7.91 -4.51
N ASP A 109 -0.70 -8.02 -5.62
CA ASP A 109 0.24 -9.12 -5.86
C ASP A 109 1.42 -9.08 -4.88
N ILE A 110 2.00 -7.89 -4.62
CA ILE A 110 3.04 -7.75 -3.60
C ILE A 110 2.50 -8.16 -2.23
N PHE A 111 1.27 -7.75 -1.88
CA PHE A 111 0.67 -8.18 -0.63
C PHE A 111 0.44 -9.69 -0.54
N ALA A 112 0.05 -10.34 -1.64
CA ALA A 112 -0.11 -11.78 -1.68
C ALA A 112 1.21 -12.52 -1.43
N GLN A 113 2.32 -11.99 -1.96
CA GLN A 113 3.66 -12.54 -1.73
C GLN A 113 4.11 -12.38 -0.27
N HIS A 114 3.72 -11.29 0.40
CA HIS A 114 4.14 -10.97 1.77
C HIS A 114 3.17 -11.46 2.86
N ALA A 115 1.96 -11.92 2.49
CA ALA A 115 0.96 -12.44 3.41
C ALA A 115 1.37 -13.81 3.97
N SER A 116 1.99 -13.80 5.14
CA SER A 116 2.45 -15.01 5.81
C SER A 116 1.40 -15.60 6.75
N SER A 117 0.72 -14.75 7.51
CA SER A 117 -0.27 -15.16 8.49
C SER A 117 -1.58 -15.60 7.84
N HIS A 118 -2.35 -16.44 8.55
CA HIS A 118 -3.67 -16.85 8.08
C HIS A 118 -4.60 -15.65 7.87
N GLU A 119 -4.57 -14.68 8.77
CA GLU A 119 -5.40 -13.48 8.68
C GLU A 119 -4.96 -12.57 7.52
N GLY A 120 -3.65 -12.36 7.34
CA GLY A 120 -3.11 -11.61 6.22
C GLY A 120 -3.53 -12.21 4.89
N LYS A 121 -3.46 -13.55 4.76
CA LYS A 121 -3.93 -14.27 3.57
C LYS A 121 -5.41 -14.05 3.29
N LEU A 122 -6.27 -14.13 4.32
CA LEU A 122 -7.71 -13.87 4.18
C LEU A 122 -8.00 -12.43 3.73
N GLN A 123 -7.27 -11.44 4.27
CA GLN A 123 -7.44 -10.04 3.89
C GLN A 123 -7.01 -9.77 2.45
N VAL A 124 -5.88 -10.34 2.02
CA VAL A 124 -5.43 -10.23 0.63
C VAL A 124 -6.40 -10.92 -0.31
N GLU A 125 -6.86 -12.12 0.03
CA GLU A 125 -7.86 -12.83 -0.78
C GLU A 125 -9.17 -12.04 -0.89
N LEU A 126 -9.61 -11.40 0.21
CA LEU A 126 -10.78 -10.52 0.21
C LEU A 126 -10.57 -9.33 -0.73
N ALA A 127 -9.40 -8.71 -0.68
CA ALA A 127 -9.06 -7.57 -1.50
C ALA A 127 -9.00 -7.93 -2.99
N GLN A 128 -8.29 -9.02 -3.34
CA GLN A 128 -8.22 -9.56 -4.70
C GLN A 128 -9.60 -9.96 -5.23
N SER A 129 -10.41 -10.66 -4.43
CA SER A 129 -11.77 -11.04 -4.83
C SER A 129 -12.66 -9.83 -5.07
N SER A 130 -12.55 -8.80 -4.21
CA SER A 130 -13.30 -7.55 -4.36
C SER A 130 -12.90 -6.80 -5.63
N PHE A 131 -11.60 -6.71 -5.88
CA PHE A 131 -11.04 -6.09 -7.08
C PHE A 131 -11.48 -6.83 -8.35
N LEU A 132 -11.33 -8.16 -8.38
CA LEU A 132 -11.76 -9.01 -9.49
C LEU A 132 -13.27 -8.86 -9.76
N LEU A 133 -14.09 -8.79 -8.72
CA LEU A 133 -15.52 -8.56 -8.87
C LEU A 133 -15.80 -7.24 -9.60
N THR A 134 -15.05 -6.18 -9.31
CA THR A 134 -15.21 -4.90 -10.02
C THR A 134 -14.83 -4.99 -11.48
N ARG A 135 -13.85 -5.82 -11.83
CA ARG A 135 -13.47 -6.09 -13.22
C ARG A 135 -14.50 -6.93 -13.97
N LEU A 136 -15.19 -7.84 -13.30
CA LEU A 136 -16.26 -8.64 -13.90
C LEU A 136 -17.56 -7.86 -14.17
N ILE A 137 -17.77 -6.73 -13.50
CA ILE A 137 -18.92 -5.85 -13.72
C ILE A 137 -18.76 -5.14 -15.07
N GLY A 138 -19.50 -5.61 -16.07
CA GLY A 138 -19.50 -5.05 -17.43
C GLY A 138 -19.30 -6.09 -18.53
N HIS A 139 -18.81 -7.29 -18.21
CA HIS A 139 -18.62 -8.36 -19.21
C HIS A 139 -19.93 -8.87 -19.85
N GLY A 140 -21.06 -8.80 -19.15
CA GLY A 140 -22.36 -9.25 -19.67
C GLY A 140 -22.89 -8.41 -20.84
N VAL A 141 -22.61 -7.09 -20.87
CA VAL A 141 -23.17 -6.18 -21.88
C VAL A 141 -22.51 -6.37 -23.27
N ALA A 142 -21.23 -6.74 -23.33
CA ALA A 142 -20.53 -7.00 -24.59
C ALA A 142 -20.93 -8.35 -25.21
N MET A 143 -21.11 -9.39 -24.40
CA MET A 143 -21.60 -10.71 -24.84
C MET A 143 -23.08 -10.69 -25.24
N SER A 144 -23.90 -9.87 -24.58
CA SER A 144 -25.33 -9.69 -24.91
C SER A 144 -25.53 -9.08 -26.30
N ARG A 145 -24.61 -8.23 -26.80
CA ARG A 145 -24.70 -7.65 -28.16
C ARG A 145 -24.35 -8.63 -29.28
N LEU A 146 -23.52 -9.64 -29.03
CA LEU A 146 -23.23 -10.70 -30.01
C LEU A 146 -24.37 -11.73 -30.09
N GLY A 147 -25.17 -11.88 -29.03
CA GLY A 147 -26.39 -12.69 -29.00
C GLY A 147 -27.63 -11.88 -29.36
N GLY A 148 -27.71 -11.36 -30.59
CA GLY A 148 -28.87 -10.64 -31.08
C GLY A 148 -30.10 -11.54 -31.24
N GLY A 149 -30.85 -11.76 -30.15
CA GLY A 149 -32.10 -12.52 -30.16
C GLY A 149 -32.92 -12.30 -28.89
N ILE A 150 -34.19 -11.91 -29.07
CA ILE A 150 -35.16 -11.72 -27.98
C ILE A 150 -35.31 -13.06 -27.23
N GLY A 151 -34.76 -13.13 -26.00
CA GLY A 151 -35.02 -14.21 -25.06
C GLY A 151 -33.86 -15.19 -24.80
N THR A 152 -32.74 -15.13 -25.52
CA THR A 152 -31.60 -16.04 -25.27
C THR A 152 -30.46 -15.31 -24.56
N ARG A 153 -30.48 -15.31 -23.22
CA ARG A 153 -29.24 -15.05 -22.45
C ARG A 153 -28.19 -16.07 -22.89
N GLY A 154 -27.10 -15.59 -23.46
CA GLY A 154 -26.08 -16.46 -24.02
C GLY A 154 -25.40 -17.33 -22.94
N PRO A 155 -24.82 -18.49 -23.31
CA PRO A 155 -24.08 -19.35 -22.38
C PRO A 155 -22.87 -18.63 -21.73
N GLY A 156 -22.34 -17.57 -22.34
CA GLY A 156 -21.30 -16.73 -21.76
C GLY A 156 -21.81 -15.75 -20.69
N GLU A 157 -23.01 -15.19 -20.86
CA GLU A 157 -23.61 -14.26 -19.89
C GLU A 157 -24.00 -14.98 -18.60
N THR A 158 -24.51 -16.21 -18.72
CA THR A 158 -24.82 -17.08 -17.58
C THR A 158 -23.56 -17.55 -16.84
N LYS A 159 -22.47 -17.89 -17.53
CA LYS A 159 -21.18 -18.20 -16.88
C LYS A 159 -20.62 -17.01 -16.10
N LEU A 160 -20.61 -15.82 -16.69
CA LEU A 160 -20.15 -14.60 -16.02
C LEU A 160 -21.03 -14.24 -14.81
N GLU A 161 -22.34 -14.47 -14.91
CA GLU A 161 -23.24 -14.29 -13.77
C GLU A 161 -22.97 -15.31 -12.65
N GLN A 162 -22.72 -16.58 -13.01
CA GLN A 162 -22.33 -17.63 -12.08
C GLN A 162 -21.00 -17.29 -11.38
N ASP A 163 -19.99 -16.84 -12.12
CA ASP A 163 -18.69 -16.43 -11.57
C ASP A 163 -18.84 -15.25 -10.61
N ARG A 164 -19.64 -14.23 -10.98
CA ARG A 164 -19.95 -13.10 -10.11
C ARG A 164 -20.66 -13.55 -8.83
N ARG A 165 -21.59 -14.51 -8.93
CA ARG A 165 -22.31 -15.05 -7.78
C ARG A 165 -21.36 -15.82 -6.87
N TYR A 166 -20.46 -16.61 -7.44
CA TYR A 166 -19.42 -17.34 -6.71
C TYR A 166 -18.49 -16.39 -5.95
N ILE A 167 -17.94 -15.38 -6.63
CA ILE A 167 -17.04 -14.40 -6.02
C ILE A 167 -17.75 -13.61 -4.91
N ARG A 168 -19.01 -13.18 -5.11
CA ARG A 168 -19.79 -12.52 -4.05
C ARG A 168 -20.00 -13.41 -2.83
N LYS A 169 -20.28 -14.70 -3.04
CA LYS A 169 -20.41 -15.67 -1.95
C LYS A 169 -19.08 -15.79 -1.19
N ARG A 170 -17.97 -15.93 -1.91
CA ARG A 170 -16.63 -16.01 -1.32
C ARG A 170 -16.27 -14.75 -0.52
N ILE A 171 -16.54 -13.56 -1.07
CA ILE A 171 -16.36 -12.28 -0.35
C ILE A 171 -17.18 -12.27 0.95
N SER A 172 -18.41 -12.77 0.94
CA SER A 172 -19.25 -12.83 2.15
C SER A 172 -18.67 -13.80 3.20
N GLU A 173 -18.15 -14.95 2.77
CA GLU A 173 -17.49 -15.92 3.64
C GLU A 173 -16.21 -15.34 4.26
N LEU A 174 -15.33 -14.77 3.44
CA LEU A 174 -14.09 -14.13 3.87
C LEU A 174 -14.35 -13.01 4.90
N LYS A 175 -15.36 -12.17 4.66
CA LYS A 175 -15.77 -11.14 5.63
C LYS A 175 -16.19 -11.74 6.97
N LYS A 176 -16.94 -12.84 6.98
CA LYS A 176 -17.36 -13.51 8.23
C LYS A 176 -16.16 -14.11 8.97
N GLU A 177 -15.22 -14.71 8.26
CA GLU A 177 -13.99 -15.25 8.85
C GLU A 177 -13.13 -14.16 9.47
N ILE A 178 -12.92 -13.04 8.76
CA ILE A 178 -12.19 -11.87 9.29
C ILE A 178 -12.89 -11.28 10.51
N GLU A 179 -14.22 -11.15 10.50
CA GLU A 179 -14.99 -10.67 11.67
C GLU A 179 -14.86 -11.60 12.88
N LYS A 180 -14.75 -12.92 12.67
CA LYS A 180 -14.51 -13.87 13.76
C LYS A 180 -13.12 -13.64 14.38
N LEU A 181 -12.08 -13.50 13.55
CA LEU A 181 -10.73 -13.21 14.01
C LEU A 181 -10.63 -11.86 14.76
N ARG A 182 -11.35 -10.84 14.29
CA ARG A 182 -11.49 -9.55 14.99
C ARG A 182 -12.04 -9.71 16.41
N LYS A 183 -13.09 -10.51 16.59
CA LYS A 183 -13.66 -10.79 17.93
C LYS A 183 -12.68 -11.54 18.84
N GLU A 184 -11.88 -12.45 18.30
CA GLU A 184 -10.86 -13.14 19.07
C GLU A 184 -9.75 -12.18 19.52
N ARG A 185 -9.36 -11.22 18.65
CA ARG A 185 -8.42 -10.15 19.00
C ARG A 185 -8.97 -9.24 20.11
N SER A 186 -10.24 -8.82 20.05
CA SER A 186 -10.81 -7.94 21.06
C SER A 186 -10.80 -8.58 22.46
N VAL A 187 -11.03 -9.89 22.57
CA VAL A 187 -10.92 -10.62 23.85
C VAL A 187 -9.48 -10.63 24.39
N ARG A 188 -8.48 -10.84 23.52
CA ARG A 188 -7.05 -10.73 23.91
C ARG A 188 -6.71 -9.30 24.32
N ARG A 189 -7.29 -8.31 23.64
CA ARG A 189 -7.13 -6.89 23.92
C ARG A 189 -7.66 -6.51 25.29
N ASP A 190 -8.85 -6.95 25.67
CA ASP A 190 -9.43 -6.66 26.99
C ASP A 190 -8.55 -7.19 28.13
N LYS A 191 -7.91 -8.34 27.92
CA LYS A 191 -6.90 -8.86 28.86
C LYS A 191 -5.66 -7.97 28.92
N ARG A 192 -5.21 -7.40 27.80
CA ARG A 192 -4.06 -6.48 27.75
C ARG A 192 -4.36 -5.11 28.34
N ARG A 193 -5.54 -4.54 28.09
CA ARG A 193 -5.96 -3.28 28.73
C ARG A 193 -5.95 -3.37 30.25
N LYS A 194 -6.35 -4.53 30.80
CA LYS A 194 -6.25 -4.81 32.25
C LYS A 194 -4.81 -4.84 32.78
N SER A 195 -3.80 -5.01 31.92
CA SER A 195 -2.39 -5.04 32.31
C SER A 195 -1.68 -3.66 32.28
N ASN A 196 -2.36 -2.58 31.88
CA ASN A 196 -1.81 -1.21 31.82
C ASN A 196 -0.48 -1.06 31.06
N ILE A 197 -0.21 -1.92 30.08
CA ILE A 197 0.98 -1.83 29.24
C ILE A 197 0.68 -0.89 28.05
N PRO A 198 1.43 0.21 27.87
CA PRO A 198 1.20 1.14 26.77
C PRO A 198 1.55 0.52 25.41
N THR A 199 0.80 0.92 24.40
CA THR A 199 0.92 0.46 23.02
C THR A 199 1.29 1.60 22.08
N ILE A 200 2.23 1.36 21.17
CA ILE A 200 2.71 2.34 20.20
C ILE A 200 2.66 1.72 18.82
N ALA A 201 2.00 2.39 17.86
CA ALA A 201 1.97 1.94 16.46
C ALA A 201 2.90 2.79 15.61
N ILE A 202 3.74 2.14 14.82
CA ILE A 202 4.68 2.79 13.88
C ILE A 202 3.99 2.91 12.52
N VAL A 203 3.70 4.13 12.10
CA VAL A 203 3.06 4.47 10.83
C VAL A 203 4.00 5.26 9.93
N GLY A 204 3.77 5.23 8.63
CA GLY A 204 4.60 5.97 7.67
C GLY A 204 4.68 5.32 6.30
N TYR A 205 5.26 6.06 5.37
CA TYR A 205 5.40 5.63 3.99
C TYR A 205 6.21 4.33 3.85
N THR A 206 5.98 3.55 2.81
CA THR A 206 6.82 2.40 2.48
C THR A 206 8.28 2.85 2.31
N ASN A 207 9.21 1.99 2.74
CA ASN A 207 10.64 2.31 2.80
C ASN A 207 11.01 3.56 3.66
N SER A 208 10.15 4.06 4.56
CA SER A 208 10.59 5.11 5.51
C SER A 208 11.51 4.58 6.63
N GLY A 209 11.68 3.26 6.73
CA GLY A 209 12.51 2.59 7.74
C GLY A 209 11.77 2.24 9.03
N LYS A 210 10.44 2.04 8.98
CA LYS A 210 9.60 1.60 10.12
C LYS A 210 10.11 0.32 10.77
N SER A 211 10.32 -0.74 9.99
CA SER A 211 10.80 -2.03 10.48
C SER A 211 12.23 -1.93 11.03
N THR A 212 13.08 -1.12 10.38
CA THR A 212 14.44 -0.85 10.85
C THR A 212 14.44 -0.13 12.20
N LEU A 213 13.54 0.84 12.38
CA LEU A 213 13.35 1.53 13.66
C LEU A 213 12.87 0.57 14.75
N LEU A 214 11.87 -0.28 14.44
CA LEU A 214 11.38 -1.27 15.39
C LEU A 214 12.49 -2.22 15.84
N ASN A 215 13.30 -2.72 14.91
CA ASN A 215 14.40 -3.64 15.22
C ASN A 215 15.49 -2.96 16.05
N ALA A 216 15.82 -1.70 15.73
CA ALA A 216 16.77 -0.92 16.50
C ALA A 216 16.31 -0.69 17.95
N LEU A 217 15.02 -0.41 18.15
CA LEU A 217 14.43 -0.20 19.48
C LEU A 217 14.23 -1.51 20.26
N ALA A 218 13.85 -2.59 19.59
CA ALA A 218 13.62 -3.90 20.21
C ALA A 218 14.90 -4.72 20.43
N LYS A 219 16.08 -4.21 20.03
CA LYS A 219 17.38 -4.92 20.08
C LYS A 219 17.31 -6.32 19.47
N SER A 220 16.64 -6.44 18.33
CA SER A 220 16.32 -7.72 17.70
C SER A 220 16.86 -7.80 16.28
N ASP A 221 17.49 -8.92 15.93
CA ASP A 221 18.17 -9.15 14.65
C ASP A 221 17.22 -9.67 13.56
N VAL A 222 16.10 -8.99 13.33
CA VAL A 222 15.27 -9.32 12.16
C VAL A 222 15.81 -8.57 10.94
N LEU A 223 16.15 -9.32 9.89
CA LEU A 223 16.61 -8.78 8.62
C LEU A 223 15.53 -7.88 8.02
N THR A 224 15.85 -6.60 7.80
CA THR A 224 15.02 -5.69 7.03
C THR A 224 15.46 -5.73 5.58
N GLN A 225 14.59 -6.13 4.67
CA GLN A 225 14.82 -6.07 3.24
C GLN A 225 14.39 -4.71 2.68
N ASP A 226 15.10 -4.20 1.67
CA ASP A 226 14.74 -2.98 0.94
C ASP A 226 13.63 -3.27 -0.09
N GLN A 227 12.49 -3.76 0.40
CA GLN A 227 11.33 -4.15 -0.38
C GLN A 227 10.09 -3.39 0.09
N LEU A 228 9.20 -3.03 -0.84
CA LEU A 228 7.94 -2.41 -0.49
C LEU A 228 7.02 -3.43 0.19
N PHE A 229 6.27 -2.98 1.20
CA PHE A 229 5.35 -3.83 1.96
C PHE A 229 5.96 -5.06 2.65
N ALA A 230 7.26 -5.00 2.99
CA ALA A 230 7.96 -6.04 3.76
C ALA A 230 7.24 -6.46 5.06
N THR A 231 6.42 -5.58 5.64
CA THR A 231 5.56 -5.89 6.79
C THR A 231 4.08 -5.73 6.41
N LEU A 232 3.39 -6.85 6.19
CA LEU A 232 1.92 -6.88 6.06
C LEU A 232 1.25 -7.26 7.38
N ASP A 233 1.80 -8.26 8.06
CA ASP A 233 1.30 -8.74 9.34
C ASP A 233 1.87 -7.89 10.48
N PRO A 234 1.05 -7.31 11.38
CA PRO A 234 1.54 -6.44 12.43
C PRO A 234 2.47 -7.21 13.37
N THR A 235 3.73 -6.81 13.42
CA THR A 235 4.71 -7.43 14.32
C THR A 235 4.74 -6.65 15.63
N VAL A 236 4.20 -7.24 16.70
CA VAL A 236 4.23 -6.64 18.04
C VAL A 236 5.51 -7.06 18.76
N ARG A 237 6.32 -6.09 19.18
CA ARG A 237 7.53 -6.32 19.97
C ARG A 237 7.47 -5.61 21.31
N ARG A 238 8.09 -6.26 22.30
CA ARG A 238 8.25 -5.70 23.64
C ARG A 238 9.53 -4.85 23.65
N VAL A 239 9.40 -3.58 23.99
CA VAL A 239 10.53 -2.65 24.14
C VAL A 239 10.60 -2.17 25.58
N THR A 240 11.80 -2.20 26.15
CA THR A 240 12.06 -1.70 27.51
C THR A 240 12.57 -0.26 27.43
N LEU A 241 11.84 0.66 28.03
CA LEU A 241 12.23 2.06 28.15
C LEU A 241 13.33 2.24 29.22
N PRO A 242 14.10 3.35 29.21
CA PRO A 242 15.16 3.65 30.18
C PRO A 242 14.66 3.74 31.63
N ASN A 243 13.36 4.03 31.81
CA ASN A 243 12.70 4.03 33.12
C ASN A 243 12.20 2.62 33.54
N HIS A 244 12.68 1.56 32.89
CA HIS A 244 12.28 0.15 33.07
C HIS A 244 10.81 -0.16 32.78
N LYS A 245 10.02 0.79 32.27
CA LYS A 245 8.68 0.49 31.79
C LYS A 245 8.74 -0.30 30.50
N ILE A 246 7.79 -1.21 30.35
CA ILE A 246 7.62 -2.01 29.14
C ILE A 246 6.56 -1.33 28.27
N VAL A 247 6.85 -1.17 26.98
CA VAL A 247 5.87 -0.79 25.97
C VAL A 247 5.80 -1.85 24.88
N LEU A 248 4.63 -1.98 24.26
CA LEU A 248 4.45 -2.80 23.07
C LEU A 248 4.47 -1.91 21.84
N MET A 249 5.37 -2.20 20.90
CA MET A 249 5.43 -1.50 19.62
C MET A 249 4.95 -2.43 18.51
N SER A 250 4.07 -1.94 17.64
CA SER A 250 3.63 -2.64 16.44
C SER A 250 4.19 -1.95 15.19
N ASP A 251 4.81 -2.73 14.30
CA ASP A 251 5.09 -2.29 12.93
C ASP A 251 3.84 -2.48 12.08
N THR A 252 3.44 -1.45 11.34
CA THR A 252 2.23 -1.47 10.52
C THR A 252 2.56 -1.52 9.04
N VAL A 253 1.56 -1.84 8.23
CA VAL A 253 1.66 -1.75 6.77
C VAL A 253 2.11 -0.34 6.37
N GLY A 254 3.07 -0.26 5.46
CA GLY A 254 3.52 1.02 4.93
C GLY A 254 2.50 1.65 3.99
N PHE A 255 2.36 2.97 4.05
CA PHE A 255 1.51 3.70 3.11
C PHE A 255 2.23 3.94 1.78
N ILE A 256 1.46 4.04 0.69
CA ILE A 256 1.95 4.42 -0.65
C ILE A 256 1.03 5.47 -1.26
N GLN A 257 1.46 6.06 -2.37
CA GLN A 257 0.63 6.96 -3.15
C GLN A 257 -0.53 6.20 -3.78
N LYS A 258 -1.65 6.91 -3.93
CA LYS A 258 -2.85 6.44 -4.65
C LYS A 258 -3.34 5.10 -4.11
N LEU A 259 -3.30 4.89 -2.78
CA LEU A 259 -3.88 3.69 -2.16
C LEU A 259 -5.35 3.57 -2.56
N PRO A 260 -5.74 2.47 -3.24
CA PRO A 260 -7.13 2.27 -3.63
C PRO A 260 -8.04 2.15 -2.40
N HIS A 261 -9.20 2.80 -2.40
CA HIS A 261 -10.16 2.71 -1.29
C HIS A 261 -10.59 1.26 -0.97
N GLN A 262 -10.62 0.39 -1.99
CA GLN A 262 -10.91 -1.04 -1.83
C GLN A 262 -9.87 -1.75 -0.96
N LEU A 263 -8.60 -1.35 -1.11
CA LEU A 263 -7.48 -1.87 -0.32
C LEU A 263 -7.54 -1.38 1.13
N ILE A 264 -7.87 -0.10 1.33
CA ILE A 264 -8.09 0.45 2.68
C ILE A 264 -9.17 -0.34 3.41
N ALA A 265 -10.28 -0.68 2.75
CA ALA A 265 -11.37 -1.43 3.36
C ALA A 265 -10.96 -2.87 3.80
N ALA A 266 -10.13 -3.55 3.01
CA ALA A 266 -9.61 -4.87 3.33
C ALA A 266 -8.56 -4.84 4.46
N PHE A 267 -7.74 -3.80 4.51
CA PHE A 267 -6.70 -3.60 5.53
C PHE A 267 -7.17 -2.82 6.75
N ARG A 268 -8.45 -2.45 6.87
CA ARG A 268 -8.99 -1.86 8.10
C ARG A 268 -8.70 -2.71 9.33
N ALA A 269 -8.70 -4.04 9.20
CA ALA A 269 -8.42 -4.95 10.31
C ALA A 269 -6.93 -4.95 10.73
N THR A 270 -5.99 -4.74 9.80
CA THR A 270 -4.57 -4.57 10.14
C THR A 270 -4.25 -3.16 10.61
N LEU A 271 -4.98 -2.16 10.12
CA LEU A 271 -4.89 -0.76 10.54
C LEU A 271 -5.66 -0.48 11.84
N GLU A 272 -6.48 -1.42 12.32
CA GLU A 272 -7.13 -1.33 13.63
C GLU A 272 -6.10 -1.16 14.75
N GLU A 273 -4.92 -1.79 14.67
CA GLU A 273 -3.85 -1.62 15.64
C GLU A 273 -3.42 -0.14 15.77
N VAL A 274 -3.44 0.61 14.66
CA VAL A 274 -3.20 2.07 14.65
C VAL A 274 -4.30 2.80 15.42
N SER A 275 -5.56 2.42 15.19
CA SER A 275 -6.73 2.97 15.88
C SER A 275 -6.81 2.58 17.36
N GLU A 276 -6.04 1.58 17.80
CA GLU A 276 -6.00 1.13 19.19
C GLU A 276 -4.79 1.62 19.97
N ALA A 277 -3.69 1.97 19.31
CA ALA A 277 -2.46 2.42 19.94
C ALA A 277 -2.64 3.68 20.82
N ASP A 278 -1.96 3.72 21.97
CA ASP A 278 -1.97 4.89 22.84
C ASP A 278 -1.14 6.05 22.25
N LEU A 279 -0.18 5.74 21.38
CA LEU A 279 0.69 6.71 20.72
C LEU A 279 1.01 6.27 19.28
N LEU A 280 1.06 7.22 18.35
CA LEU A 280 1.51 7.00 16.98
C LEU A 280 2.94 7.50 16.77
N LEU A 281 3.74 6.69 16.09
CA LEU A 281 5.06 7.04 15.62
C LEU A 281 5.04 7.21 14.11
N HIS A 282 5.04 8.45 13.64
CA HIS A 282 5.05 8.73 12.22
C HIS A 282 6.47 8.82 11.68
N VAL A 283 6.94 7.73 11.07
CA VAL A 283 8.29 7.63 10.50
C VAL A 283 8.30 8.16 9.07
N VAL A 284 9.08 9.21 8.85
CA VAL A 284 9.23 9.93 7.59
C VAL A 284 10.67 9.79 7.10
N ASP A 285 10.86 9.51 5.81
CA ASP A 285 12.19 9.57 5.20
C ASP A 285 12.64 11.03 5.07
N ALA A 286 13.60 11.45 5.89
CA ALA A 286 14.11 12.81 5.88
C ALA A 286 14.85 13.14 4.57
N SER A 287 15.44 12.15 3.90
CA SER A 287 16.22 12.38 2.67
C SER A 287 15.35 12.60 1.43
N HIS A 288 14.05 12.28 1.52
CA HIS A 288 13.14 12.37 0.40
C HIS A 288 12.78 13.83 0.05
N PRO A 289 12.90 14.26 -1.22
CA PRO A 289 12.54 15.62 -1.63
C PRO A 289 11.07 15.95 -1.34
N TYR A 290 10.18 15.00 -1.63
CA TYR A 290 8.72 15.12 -1.45
C TYR A 290 8.19 14.63 -0.09
N ARG A 291 9.01 14.70 0.97
CA ARG A 291 8.63 14.24 2.31
C ARG A 291 7.37 14.90 2.88
N GLU A 292 7.12 16.18 2.57
CA GLU A 292 5.90 16.87 3.02
C GLU A 292 4.64 16.29 2.36
N ASP A 293 4.70 15.96 1.08
CA ASP A 293 3.59 15.30 0.39
C ASP A 293 3.34 13.89 0.93
N GLN A 294 4.41 13.15 1.25
CA GLN A 294 4.28 11.85 1.93
C GLN A 294 3.66 11.99 3.31
N ILE A 295 4.05 12.99 4.09
CA ILE A 295 3.44 13.28 5.40
C ILE A 295 1.95 13.53 5.23
N ASN A 296 1.56 14.42 4.31
CA ASN A 296 0.17 14.76 4.07
C ASN A 296 -0.62 13.53 3.61
N ALA A 297 -0.07 12.70 2.73
CA ALA A 297 -0.71 11.46 2.28
C ALA A 297 -0.98 10.50 3.45
N VAL A 298 -0.03 10.33 4.37
CA VAL A 298 -0.25 9.51 5.58
C VAL A 298 -1.31 10.14 6.48
N LEU A 299 -1.27 11.45 6.70
CA LEU A 299 -2.25 12.16 7.52
C LEU A 299 -3.67 12.02 6.98
N THR A 300 -3.89 12.17 5.67
CA THR A 300 -5.20 11.97 5.04
C THR A 300 -5.72 10.56 5.30
N VAL A 301 -4.87 9.53 5.17
CA VAL A 301 -5.30 8.15 5.45
C VAL A 301 -5.59 7.95 6.94
N LEU A 302 -4.79 8.54 7.85
CA LEU A 302 -5.08 8.50 9.29
C LEU A 302 -6.41 9.19 9.64
N GLU A 303 -6.77 10.27 8.95
CA GLU A 303 -8.07 10.93 9.08
C GLU A 303 -9.22 10.04 8.61
N GLU A 304 -9.09 9.38 7.45
CA GLU A 304 -10.07 8.40 6.96
C GLU A 304 -10.28 7.23 7.92
N LEU A 305 -9.22 6.86 8.66
CA LEU A 305 -9.24 5.84 9.71
C LEU A 305 -9.72 6.37 11.07
N LYS A 306 -10.11 7.65 11.17
CA LYS A 306 -10.52 8.33 12.41
C LYS A 306 -9.44 8.30 13.50
N CYS A 307 -8.17 8.31 13.12
CA CYS A 307 -7.01 8.25 14.01
C CYS A 307 -6.30 9.60 14.15
N GLY A 308 -6.77 10.66 13.49
CA GLY A 308 -6.08 11.97 13.44
C GLY A 308 -5.96 12.71 14.78
N THR A 309 -6.78 12.37 15.79
CA THR A 309 -6.75 13.02 17.12
C THR A 309 -5.78 12.37 18.10
N LYS A 310 -5.12 11.27 17.71
CA LYS A 310 -4.19 10.55 18.59
C LYS A 310 -2.91 11.34 18.80
N PRO A 311 -2.28 11.23 19.98
CA PRO A 311 -0.94 11.77 20.16
C PRO A 311 0.00 11.10 19.15
N MET A 312 0.81 11.90 18.49
CA MET A 312 1.70 11.46 17.43
C MET A 312 3.05 12.14 17.57
N ILE A 313 4.12 11.39 17.37
CA ILE A 313 5.48 11.92 17.26
C ILE A 313 5.95 11.72 15.82
N THR A 314 6.42 12.80 15.20
CA THR A 314 7.01 12.73 13.85
C THR A 314 8.50 12.41 13.93
N VAL A 315 8.89 11.29 13.34
CA VAL A 315 10.26 10.76 13.36
C VAL A 315 10.86 10.89 11.97
N PHE A 316 11.70 11.90 11.79
CA PHE A 316 12.49 12.10 10.58
C PHE A 316 13.68 11.14 10.58
N ASN A 317 13.53 10.02 9.89
CA ASN A 317 14.51 8.94 9.79
C ASN A 317 15.45 9.13 8.57
N LYS A 318 16.49 8.30 8.47
CA LYS A 318 17.54 8.36 7.44
C LYS A 318 18.34 9.67 7.44
N SER A 319 18.58 10.23 8.62
CA SER A 319 19.38 11.45 8.77
C SER A 319 20.83 11.30 8.28
N ASP A 320 21.33 10.07 8.17
CA ASP A 320 22.62 9.70 7.59
C ASP A 320 22.74 10.05 6.10
N LYS A 321 21.63 10.11 5.36
CA LYS A 321 21.62 10.49 3.94
C LYS A 321 21.50 11.99 3.72
N LEU A 322 21.36 12.79 4.77
CA LEU A 322 21.17 14.24 4.65
C LEU A 322 22.48 14.97 4.42
N THR A 323 22.58 15.66 3.28
CA THR A 323 23.68 16.59 3.00
C THR A 323 23.54 17.92 3.76
N ARG A 324 22.31 18.27 4.17
CA ARG A 324 21.98 19.50 4.93
C ARG A 324 21.03 19.18 6.07
N LYS A 325 21.14 19.93 7.18
CA LYS A 325 20.19 19.80 8.30
C LYS A 325 18.76 20.08 7.84
N ILE A 326 17.81 19.36 8.43
CA ILE A 326 16.38 19.62 8.25
C ILE A 326 16.08 21.05 8.74
N SER A 327 15.22 21.77 8.01
CA SER A 327 14.83 23.13 8.37
C SER A 327 14.13 23.13 9.74
N GLY A 328 14.51 24.09 10.59
CA GLY A 328 13.91 24.24 11.92
C GLY A 328 12.40 24.52 11.86
N GLU A 329 11.92 25.16 10.80
CA GLU A 329 10.50 25.40 10.55
C GLU A 329 9.72 24.10 10.32
N LEU A 330 10.28 23.16 9.55
CA LEU A 330 9.63 21.87 9.31
C LEU A 330 9.55 21.03 10.59
N LEU A 331 10.60 21.08 11.42
CA LEU A 331 10.59 20.41 12.72
C LEU A 331 9.52 20.99 13.65
N LYS A 332 9.40 22.32 13.69
CA LYS A 332 8.37 23.03 14.47
C LYS A 332 6.95 22.75 14.00
N LYS A 333 6.74 22.69 12.67
CA LYS A 333 5.44 22.39 12.05
C LYS A 333 4.87 21.03 12.49
N HIS A 334 5.74 20.07 12.78
CA HIS A 334 5.37 18.69 13.11
C HIS A 334 5.74 18.30 14.56
N GLU A 335 5.78 19.27 15.48
CA GLU A 335 6.04 18.98 16.89
C GLU A 335 4.92 18.13 17.53
N PRO A 336 5.27 17.13 18.37
CA PRO A 336 6.62 16.72 18.75
C PRO A 336 7.35 15.98 17.61
N SER A 337 8.59 16.38 17.31
CA SER A 337 9.41 15.79 16.24
C SER A 337 10.83 15.41 16.68
N VAL A 338 11.40 14.37 16.06
CA VAL A 338 12.77 13.89 16.31
C VAL A 338 13.45 13.53 15.00
N VAL A 339 14.74 13.84 14.90
CA VAL A 339 15.60 13.43 13.79
C VAL A 339 16.48 12.26 14.23
N ILE A 340 16.44 11.16 13.48
CA ILE A 340 17.18 9.92 13.79
C ILE A 340 17.80 9.29 12.54
N SER A 341 18.77 8.40 12.77
CA SER A 341 19.10 7.34 11.82
C SER A 341 18.87 5.99 12.50
N ALA A 342 17.82 5.29 12.09
CA ALA A 342 17.52 3.95 12.58
C ALA A 342 18.64 2.96 12.24
N LEU A 343 19.28 3.12 11.07
CA LEU A 343 20.37 2.27 10.60
C LEU A 343 21.62 2.39 11.49
N HIS A 344 22.03 3.62 11.79
CA HIS A 344 23.20 3.90 12.63
C HIS A 344 22.87 4.00 14.13
N LYS A 345 21.61 3.74 14.50
CA LYS A 345 21.10 3.86 15.88
C LYS A 345 21.36 5.24 16.51
N SER A 346 21.45 6.29 15.70
CA SER A 346 21.70 7.66 16.16
C SER A 346 20.40 8.40 16.43
N GLY A 347 20.36 9.18 17.52
CA GLY A 347 19.17 9.95 17.91
C GLY A 347 18.05 9.16 18.59
N LEU A 348 18.19 7.84 18.75
CA LEU A 348 17.21 6.98 19.43
C LEU A 348 17.01 7.37 20.90
N ASP A 349 18.04 7.81 21.61
CA ASP A 349 17.93 8.23 23.01
C ASP A 349 16.98 9.43 23.18
N LYS A 350 17.01 10.37 22.24
CA LYS A 350 16.09 11.52 22.22
C LYS A 350 14.66 11.07 22.00
N LEU A 351 14.44 10.19 21.03
CA LEU A 351 13.13 9.60 20.75
C LEU A 351 12.55 8.90 21.99
N VAL A 352 13.38 8.11 22.66
CA VAL A 352 13.03 7.36 23.87
C VAL A 352 12.73 8.27 25.07
N THR A 353 13.43 9.40 25.16
CA THR A 353 13.15 10.43 26.16
C THR A 353 11.77 11.06 25.95
N ILE A 354 11.43 11.41 24.71
CA ILE A 354 10.12 11.97 24.36
C ILE A 354 8.99 10.96 24.61
N PHE A 355 9.19 9.66 24.27
CA PHE A 355 8.24 8.61 24.65
C PHE A 355 7.92 8.61 26.13
N SER A 356 8.98 8.69 26.95
CA SER A 356 8.84 8.60 28.40
C SER A 356 8.10 9.79 29.00
N GLN A 357 8.13 10.95 28.34
CA GLN A 357 7.41 12.16 28.75
C GLN A 357 5.93 12.11 28.34
N LEU A 358 5.65 11.75 27.08
CA LEU A 358 4.26 11.68 26.57
C LEU A 358 3.45 10.58 27.23
N LEU A 359 4.05 9.40 27.47
CA LEU A 359 3.39 8.28 28.15
C LEU A 359 3.27 8.49 29.68
N ARG A 360 3.81 9.58 30.23
CA ARG A 360 3.67 9.95 31.66
C ARG A 360 2.45 10.81 31.95
N GLN A 361 1.86 11.46 30.94
CA GLN A 361 0.62 12.21 31.12
C GLN A 361 -0.55 11.23 30.95
N PRO A 362 -1.27 10.86 32.03
CA PRO A 362 -2.57 10.26 31.84
C PRO A 362 -3.49 11.31 31.18
N ALA A 363 -4.27 10.87 30.20
CA ALA A 363 -5.38 11.64 29.67
C ALA A 363 -6.47 11.85 30.72
#